data_AF-A0A957XXK6-F1
#
_entry.id   AF-A0A957XXK6-F1
#
_cell.length_a   1.000
_cell.length_b   1.000
_cell.length_c   1.000
_cell.angle_alpha   90.00
_cell.angle_beta   90.00
_cell.angle_gamma   90.00
#
_symmetry.space_group_name_H-M   'P 1'
#
loop_
_entity.id
_entity.type
_entity.pdbx_description
1 polymer ?
#
loop_
_entity_poly.entity_id
_entity_poly.type
_entity_poly.pdbx_seq_one_letter_code
_entity_poly.pdbx_strand_id
1 'polypeptide(L)'
;TMIGPLQQPHLRPWSTVLRVPTAESALFFKANTPLIAFEPALAQMLYRLRPDLTLRVLAADPARGWLLLVDGGPRLREVIRADRDPGHWERLLPRYAELQIALAGMSPELLALGVPDRRMHRFPELIAELLDTPDKLRIGLPDGLSAEAWRGLRDEAPALTDLCQQLVSAGVPQSLHHGDFHDANTF
;
A
#
# COMPACT_ATOMS: atom_id res chain seq x y z
N THR A 1 -18.28 -9.14 -21.92
CA THR A 1 -19.63 -8.58 -21.71
C THR A 1 -20.04 -8.75 -20.26
N MET A 2 -20.68 -7.73 -19.66
CA MET A 2 -21.23 -7.83 -18.30
C MET A 2 -22.43 -8.77 -18.29
N ILE A 3 -22.53 -9.62 -17.26
CA ILE A 3 -23.59 -10.65 -17.15
C ILE A 3 -24.48 -10.46 -15.93
N GLY A 4 -24.30 -9.38 -15.18
CA GLY A 4 -25.06 -9.10 -13.96
C GLY A 4 -24.80 -7.69 -13.44
N PRO A 5 -25.49 -7.29 -12.36
CA PRO A 5 -25.32 -5.99 -11.76
C PRO A 5 -23.92 -5.83 -11.15
N LEU A 6 -23.45 -4.59 -11.06
CA LEU A 6 -22.25 -4.25 -10.31
C LEU A 6 -22.46 -4.57 -8.82
N GLN A 7 -21.44 -5.09 -8.17
CA GLN A 7 -21.43 -5.37 -6.74
C GLN A 7 -20.42 -4.43 -6.09
N GLN A 8 -20.73 -3.85 -4.93
CA GLN A 8 -19.81 -2.95 -4.20
C GLN A 8 -19.31 -3.65 -2.91
N PRO A 9 -18.32 -4.56 -3.00
CA PRO A 9 -17.79 -5.23 -1.82
C PRO A 9 -17.05 -4.28 -0.87
N HIS A 10 -16.51 -3.16 -1.38
CA HIS A 10 -15.78 -2.19 -0.55
C HIS A 10 -16.25 -0.75 -0.78
N LEU A 11 -16.62 -0.12 0.32
CA LEU A 11 -16.73 1.32 0.50
C LEU A 11 -15.88 1.70 1.72
N ARG A 12 -14.80 2.46 1.50
CA ARG A 12 -13.85 2.88 2.54
C ARG A 12 -13.52 4.37 2.38
N PRO A 13 -13.02 5.05 3.43
CA PRO A 13 -12.64 6.45 3.34
C PRO A 13 -11.61 6.80 2.26
N TRP A 14 -10.81 5.81 1.82
CA TRP A 14 -9.77 6.00 0.80
C TRP A 14 -10.14 5.51 -0.60
N SER A 15 -11.15 4.65 -0.76
CA SER A 15 -11.57 4.16 -2.09
C SER A 15 -12.92 3.44 -2.05
N THR A 16 -13.51 3.29 -3.23
CA THR A 16 -14.55 2.29 -3.49
C THR A 16 -14.07 1.26 -4.49
N VAL A 17 -14.45 -0.01 -4.28
CA VAL A 17 -14.21 -1.10 -5.22
C VAL A 17 -15.54 -1.69 -5.65
N LEU A 18 -15.73 -1.79 -6.95
CA LEU A 18 -16.85 -2.44 -7.61
C LEU A 18 -16.36 -3.71 -8.31
N ARG A 19 -17.01 -4.83 -8.01
CA ARG A 19 -16.85 -6.08 -8.76
C ARG A 19 -17.82 -6.05 -9.93
N VAL A 20 -17.28 -6.31 -11.12
CA VAL A 20 -17.98 -6.33 -12.41
C VAL A 20 -18.11 -7.78 -12.87
N PRO A 21 -19.30 -8.41 -12.77
CA PRO A 21 -19.49 -9.77 -13.24
C PRO A 21 -19.40 -9.84 -14.76
N THR A 22 -18.50 -10.69 -15.29
CA THR A 22 -18.41 -10.97 -16.73
C THR A 22 -18.54 -12.47 -16.99
N ALA A 23 -18.76 -12.85 -18.26
CA ALA A 23 -18.95 -14.24 -18.65
C ALA A 23 -17.73 -15.15 -18.39
N GLU A 24 -16.52 -14.58 -18.40
CA GLU A 24 -15.27 -15.35 -18.27
C GLU A 24 -14.72 -15.29 -16.84
N SER A 25 -14.45 -14.08 -16.36
CA SER A 25 -13.94 -13.82 -15.01
C SER A 25 -14.40 -12.44 -14.52
N ALA A 26 -14.48 -12.24 -13.21
CA ALA A 26 -14.82 -10.94 -12.68
C ALA A 26 -13.75 -9.90 -13.02
N LEU A 27 -14.15 -8.64 -13.17
CA LEU A 27 -13.23 -7.50 -13.17
C LEU A 27 -13.46 -6.68 -11.91
N PHE A 28 -12.45 -5.93 -11.50
CA PHE A 28 -12.54 -5.05 -10.34
C PHE A 28 -12.24 -3.62 -10.75
N PHE A 29 -13.25 -2.78 -10.69
CA PHE A 29 -13.10 -1.34 -10.83
C PHE A 29 -12.83 -0.74 -9.45
N LYS A 30 -11.80 0.10 -9.34
CA LYS A 30 -11.48 0.83 -8.12
C LYS A 30 -11.43 2.32 -8.44
N ALA A 31 -12.13 3.10 -7.63
CA ALA A 31 -12.07 4.55 -7.66
C ALA A 31 -11.47 5.07 -6.35
N ASN A 32 -10.36 5.76 -6.48
CA ASN A 32 -9.57 6.26 -5.36
C ASN A 32 -9.96 7.68 -4.97
N THR A 33 -9.76 8.00 -3.69
CA THR A 33 -9.75 9.39 -3.26
C THR A 33 -8.45 10.08 -3.70
N PRO A 34 -8.41 11.43 -3.69
CA PRO A 34 -7.19 12.17 -4.04
C PRO A 34 -5.94 11.75 -3.26
N LEU A 35 -6.10 11.27 -2.01
CA LEU A 35 -5.00 10.81 -1.16
C LEU A 35 -4.21 9.64 -1.76
N ILE A 36 -4.87 8.78 -2.52
CA ILE A 36 -4.25 7.60 -3.15
C ILE A 36 -4.45 7.58 -4.68
N ALA A 37 -4.57 8.77 -5.28
CA ALA A 37 -4.74 8.93 -6.73
C ALA A 37 -3.51 8.51 -7.56
N PHE A 38 -2.34 8.31 -6.92
CA PHE A 38 -1.13 7.79 -7.57
C PHE A 38 -1.23 6.30 -7.94
N GLU A 39 -2.13 5.55 -7.29
CA GLU A 39 -2.20 4.09 -7.40
C GLU A 39 -2.45 3.56 -8.83
N PRO A 40 -3.33 4.14 -9.68
CA PRO A 40 -3.51 3.67 -11.05
C PRO A 40 -2.22 3.68 -11.87
N ALA A 41 -1.44 4.77 -11.77
CA ALA A 41 -0.20 4.92 -12.51
C ALA A 41 0.89 4.00 -11.94
N LEU A 42 0.97 3.89 -10.61
CA LEU A 42 1.85 2.95 -9.92
C LEU A 42 1.55 1.49 -10.31
N ALA A 43 0.28 1.07 -10.27
CA ALA A 43 -0.13 -0.29 -10.60
C ALA A 43 0.23 -0.66 -12.04
N GLN A 44 0.04 0.25 -13.00
CA GLN A 44 0.48 0.03 -14.38
C GLN A 44 2.00 -0.11 -14.49
N MET A 45 2.77 0.70 -13.77
CA MET A 45 4.23 0.60 -13.76
C MET A 45 4.69 -0.74 -13.18
N LEU A 46 4.13 -1.14 -12.03
CA LEU A 46 4.45 -2.39 -11.38
C LEU A 46 4.11 -3.60 -12.26
N TYR A 47 2.97 -3.57 -12.97
CA TYR A 47 2.60 -4.62 -13.91
C TYR A 47 3.57 -4.72 -15.10
N ARG A 48 4.07 -3.60 -15.63
CA ARG A 48 5.11 -3.63 -16.66
C ARG A 48 6.43 -4.21 -16.16
N LEU A 49 6.79 -3.94 -14.91
CA LEU A 49 8.05 -4.37 -14.31
C LEU A 49 8.03 -5.85 -13.88
N ARG A 50 6.97 -6.27 -13.18
CA ARG A 50 6.78 -7.62 -12.63
C ARG A 50 5.34 -8.09 -12.86
N PRO A 51 4.98 -8.44 -14.11
CA PRO A 51 3.65 -8.96 -14.42
C PRO A 51 3.36 -10.31 -13.74
N ASP A 52 4.39 -11.01 -13.27
CA ASP A 52 4.30 -12.25 -12.52
C ASP A 52 3.96 -12.05 -11.03
N LEU A 53 4.07 -10.82 -10.50
CA LEU A 53 3.84 -10.51 -9.08
C LEU A 53 2.74 -9.47 -8.85
N THR A 54 2.17 -8.89 -9.90
CA THR A 54 1.19 -7.81 -9.79
C THR A 54 0.03 -8.02 -10.75
N LEU A 55 -1.13 -7.47 -10.37
CA LEU A 55 -2.35 -7.63 -11.14
C LEU A 55 -2.30 -6.83 -12.44
N ARG A 56 -2.80 -7.44 -13.52
CA ARG A 56 -2.97 -6.76 -14.80
C ARG A 56 -4.01 -5.66 -14.68
N VAL A 57 -3.58 -4.43 -14.97
CA VAL A 57 -4.45 -3.27 -15.17
C VAL A 57 -4.97 -3.29 -16.61
N LEU A 58 -6.27 -3.47 -16.78
CA LEU A 58 -6.93 -3.47 -18.09
C LEU A 58 -7.17 -2.06 -18.63
N ALA A 59 -7.50 -1.14 -17.74
CA ALA A 59 -7.69 0.27 -18.05
C ALA A 59 -7.41 1.09 -16.80
N ALA A 60 -6.96 2.34 -16.97
CA ALA A 60 -6.87 3.27 -15.87
C ALA A 60 -7.04 4.71 -16.34
N ASP A 61 -7.54 5.54 -15.45
CA ASP A 61 -7.66 6.97 -15.60
C ASP A 61 -6.95 7.64 -14.41
N PRO A 62 -5.64 7.93 -14.53
CA PRO A 62 -4.85 8.52 -13.45
C PRO A 62 -5.38 9.89 -13.01
N ALA A 63 -5.96 10.68 -13.92
CA ALA A 63 -6.51 11.99 -13.60
C ALA A 63 -7.71 11.90 -12.65
N ARG A 64 -8.53 10.84 -12.79
CA ARG A 64 -9.65 10.55 -11.89
C ARG A 64 -9.29 9.62 -10.73
N GLY A 65 -8.10 9.03 -10.72
CA GLY A 65 -7.70 8.03 -9.73
C GLY A 65 -8.39 6.68 -9.92
N TRP A 66 -8.77 6.32 -11.15
CA TRP A 66 -9.53 5.09 -11.42
C TRP A 66 -8.69 4.02 -12.07
N LEU A 67 -8.96 2.76 -11.74
CA LEU A 67 -8.35 1.61 -12.40
C LEU A 67 -9.33 0.44 -12.50
N LEU A 68 -9.18 -0.35 -13.56
CA LEU A 68 -9.89 -1.60 -13.82
C LEU A 68 -8.88 -2.74 -13.87
N LEU A 69 -9.04 -3.71 -12.97
CA LEU A 69 -8.13 -4.84 -12.76
C LEU A 69 -8.81 -6.14 -13.18
N VAL A 70 -8.00 -7.11 -13.59
CA VAL A 70 -8.42 -8.52 -13.66
C VAL A 70 -8.69 -9.07 -12.25
N ASP A 71 -9.47 -10.15 -12.16
CA ASP A 71 -9.56 -10.93 -10.92
C ASP A 71 -8.18 -11.45 -10.52
N GLY A 72 -7.82 -11.24 -9.25
CA GLY A 72 -6.58 -11.74 -8.66
C GLY A 72 -6.65 -13.21 -8.27
N GLY A 73 -7.85 -13.78 -8.18
CA GLY A 73 -8.08 -15.14 -7.69
C GLY A 73 -8.45 -15.17 -6.20
N PRO A 74 -8.40 -16.36 -5.56
CA PRO A 74 -8.63 -16.50 -4.13
C PRO A 74 -7.64 -15.66 -3.33
N ARG A 75 -8.07 -15.08 -2.21
CA ARG A 75 -7.13 -14.38 -1.33
C ARG A 75 -6.26 -15.40 -0.60
N LEU A 76 -5.01 -15.06 -0.33
CA LEU A 76 -4.09 -15.89 0.45
C LEU A 76 -4.69 -16.30 1.80
N ARG A 77 -5.48 -15.42 2.42
CA ARG A 77 -6.25 -15.69 3.64
C ARG A 77 -7.16 -16.91 3.50
N GLU A 78 -7.83 -17.04 2.37
CA GLU A 78 -8.78 -18.13 2.10
C GLU A 78 -8.02 -19.43 1.89
N VAL A 79 -6.91 -19.37 1.15
CA VAL A 79 -5.99 -20.48 0.91
C VAL A 79 -5.43 -21.01 2.23
N ILE A 80 -4.79 -20.15 3.03
CA ILE A 80 -4.22 -20.51 4.35
C ILE A 80 -5.29 -21.01 5.31
N ARG A 81 -6.52 -20.47 5.28
CA ARG A 81 -7.59 -20.97 6.15
C ARG A 81 -8.01 -22.39 5.79
N ALA A 82 -7.92 -22.76 4.51
CA ALA A 82 -8.33 -24.07 4.02
C ALA A 82 -7.34 -25.18 4.41
N ASP A 83 -6.04 -24.95 4.27
CA ASP A 83 -5.01 -25.96 4.50
C ASP A 83 -4.15 -25.75 5.76
N ARG A 84 -4.17 -24.53 6.34
CA ARG A 84 -3.35 -24.11 7.50
C ARG A 84 -1.84 -24.20 7.26
N ASP A 85 -1.40 -24.15 6.01
CA ASP A 85 0.02 -24.23 5.63
C ASP A 85 0.72 -22.86 5.75
N PRO A 86 1.69 -22.66 6.68
CA PRO A 86 2.50 -21.45 6.71
C PRO A 86 3.46 -21.35 5.51
N GLY A 87 3.72 -22.45 4.79
CA GLY A 87 4.58 -22.50 3.62
C GLY A 87 4.14 -21.58 2.48
N HIS A 88 2.89 -21.14 2.46
CA HIS A 88 2.44 -20.09 1.54
C HIS A 88 3.21 -18.77 1.74
N TRP A 89 3.50 -18.39 2.99
CA TRP A 89 4.31 -17.21 3.28
C TRP A 89 5.78 -17.41 2.94
N GLU A 90 6.32 -18.60 3.20
CA GLU A 90 7.70 -18.93 2.85
C GLU A 90 7.96 -18.84 1.34
N ARG A 91 6.94 -19.17 0.53
CA ARG A 91 6.99 -19.00 -0.93
C ARG A 91 6.79 -17.55 -1.38
N LEU A 92 5.90 -16.80 -0.71
CA LEU A 92 5.52 -15.45 -1.11
C LEU A 92 6.53 -14.37 -0.71
N LEU A 93 7.06 -14.42 0.52
CA LEU A 93 7.94 -13.36 1.05
C LEU A 93 9.21 -13.16 0.21
N PRO A 94 9.90 -14.21 -0.29
CA PRO A 94 11.03 -14.03 -1.19
C PRO A 94 10.63 -13.30 -2.48
N ARG A 95 9.45 -13.59 -3.03
CA ARG A 95 8.94 -12.96 -4.26
C ARG A 95 8.62 -11.48 -4.03
N TYR A 96 8.06 -11.13 -2.87
CA TYR A 96 7.87 -9.74 -2.47
C TYR A 96 9.23 -9.01 -2.30
N ALA A 97 10.22 -9.67 -1.69
CA ALA A 97 11.57 -9.11 -1.58
C ALA A 97 12.24 -8.89 -2.95
N GLU A 98 12.09 -9.82 -3.91
CA GLU A 98 12.56 -9.63 -5.29
C GLU A 98 11.94 -8.39 -5.94
N LEU A 99 10.65 -8.12 -5.70
CA LEU A 99 9.99 -6.91 -6.20
C LEU A 99 10.60 -5.65 -5.56
N GLN A 100 10.85 -5.66 -4.25
CA GLN A 100 11.49 -4.53 -3.56
C GLN A 100 12.92 -4.30 -4.06
N ILE A 101 13.69 -5.35 -4.29
CA ILE A 101 15.03 -5.26 -4.86
C ILE A 101 14.99 -4.71 -6.29
N ALA A 102 14.03 -5.15 -7.12
CA ALA A 102 13.86 -4.63 -8.47
C ALA A 102 13.46 -3.14 -8.50
N LEU A 103 12.77 -2.66 -7.47
CA LEU A 103 12.37 -1.26 -7.30
C LEU A 103 13.42 -0.41 -6.59
N ALA A 104 14.48 -1.02 -6.06
CA ALA A 104 15.56 -0.31 -5.41
C ALA A 104 16.24 0.62 -6.42
N GLY A 105 16.37 1.90 -6.05
CA GLY A 105 16.94 2.92 -6.93
C GLY A 105 15.94 3.60 -7.88
N MET A 106 14.72 3.08 -8.02
CA MET A 106 13.66 3.70 -8.85
C MET A 106 12.89 4.82 -8.13
N SER A 107 13.52 5.47 -7.14
CA SER A 107 12.87 6.53 -6.35
C SER A 107 12.42 7.71 -7.22
N PRO A 108 13.23 8.24 -8.17
CA PRO A 108 12.79 9.34 -9.02
C PRO A 108 11.51 9.02 -9.82
N GLU A 109 11.44 7.81 -10.38
CA GLU A 109 10.31 7.33 -11.17
C GLU A 109 9.06 7.17 -10.29
N LEU A 110 9.20 6.55 -9.12
CA LEU A 110 8.09 6.37 -8.17
C LEU A 110 7.53 7.71 -7.68
N LEU A 111 8.40 8.67 -7.35
CA LEU A 111 7.99 10.00 -6.90
C LEU A 111 7.30 10.79 -8.02
N ALA A 112 7.76 10.64 -9.27
CA ALA A 112 7.12 11.27 -10.43
C ALA A 112 5.68 10.76 -10.68
N LEU A 113 5.34 9.56 -10.19
CA LEU A 113 3.97 9.04 -10.21
C LEU A 113 3.09 9.57 -9.06
N GLY A 114 3.65 10.34 -8.13
CA GLY A 114 2.95 10.87 -6.95
C GLY A 114 2.93 9.93 -5.75
N VAL A 115 3.79 8.91 -5.72
CA VAL A 115 3.96 8.06 -4.52
C VAL A 115 4.47 8.94 -3.36
N PRO A 116 3.85 8.87 -2.16
CA PRO A 116 4.32 9.63 -1.01
C PRO A 116 5.76 9.32 -0.65
N ASP A 117 6.59 10.35 -0.53
CA ASP A 117 7.98 10.20 -0.12
C ASP A 117 8.06 9.89 1.37
N ARG A 118 8.37 8.63 1.70
CA ARG A 118 8.59 8.17 3.09
C ARG A 118 9.99 7.58 3.27
N ARG A 119 10.94 8.01 2.44
CA ARG A 119 12.34 7.55 2.51
C ARG A 119 12.94 7.89 3.88
N MET A 120 13.92 7.11 4.33
CA MET A 120 14.45 7.19 5.70
C MET A 120 14.98 8.58 6.10
N HIS A 121 15.48 9.38 5.16
CA HIS A 121 15.92 10.75 5.45
C HIS A 121 14.77 11.74 5.68
N ARG A 122 13.56 11.49 5.14
CA ARG A 122 12.37 12.32 5.33
C ARG A 122 11.47 11.83 6.45
N PHE A 123 11.54 10.53 6.76
CA PHE A 123 10.61 9.90 7.70
C PHE A 123 10.57 10.56 9.09
N PRO A 124 11.71 10.96 9.72
CA PRO A 124 11.67 11.66 11.00
C PRO A 124 10.90 12.98 10.95
N GLU A 125 11.06 13.76 9.87
CA GLU A 125 10.36 15.03 9.68
C GLU A 125 8.84 14.81 9.55
N LEU A 126 8.42 13.77 8.82
CA LEU A 126 7.01 13.42 8.69
C LEU A 126 6.38 13.01 10.04
N ILE A 127 7.14 12.31 10.88
CA ILE A 127 6.69 11.97 12.23
C ILE A 127 6.59 13.22 13.10
N ALA A 128 7.57 14.12 13.05
CA ALA A 128 7.54 15.38 13.79
C ALA A 128 6.32 16.24 13.36
N GLU A 129 6.10 16.40 12.06
CA GLU A 129 4.93 17.09 11.49
C GLU A 129 3.61 16.49 11.99
N LEU A 130 3.51 15.16 12.03
CA LEU A 130 2.33 14.48 12.57
C LEU A 130 2.15 14.77 14.07
N LEU A 131 3.22 14.68 14.86
CA LEU A 131 3.20 14.93 16.32
C LEU A 131 2.90 16.38 16.67
N ASP A 132 3.14 17.32 15.76
CA ASP A 132 2.79 18.74 15.87
C ASP A 132 1.35 19.04 15.39
N THR A 133 0.53 18.00 15.11
CA THR A 133 -0.91 18.13 14.81
C THR A 133 -1.82 17.47 15.86
N PRO A 134 -1.81 17.94 17.12
CA PRO A 134 -2.52 17.29 18.23
C PRO A 134 -4.03 17.15 17.98
N ASP A 135 -4.66 18.10 17.27
CA ASP A 135 -6.08 18.03 16.91
C ASP A 135 -6.39 16.81 16.01
N LYS A 136 -5.51 16.50 15.06
CA LYS A 136 -5.65 15.32 14.18
C LYS A 136 -5.38 14.01 14.93
N LEU A 137 -4.47 14.05 15.91
CA LEU A 137 -4.16 12.93 16.79
C LEU A 137 -5.21 12.72 17.89
N ARG A 138 -6.18 13.65 18.01
CA ARG A 138 -7.31 13.57 18.93
C ARG A 138 -6.84 13.36 20.38
N ILE A 139 -5.81 14.11 20.79
CA ILE A 139 -5.17 13.90 22.09
C ILE A 139 -6.19 14.02 23.24
N GLY A 140 -6.30 12.97 24.06
CA GLY A 140 -7.22 12.91 25.20
C GLY A 140 -8.69 12.67 24.83
N LEU A 141 -8.99 12.43 23.55
CA LEU A 141 -10.34 12.11 23.07
C LEU A 141 -10.52 10.60 22.82
N PRO A 142 -11.77 10.09 22.76
CA PRO A 142 -12.03 8.72 22.35
C PRO A 142 -11.41 8.39 20.99
N ASP A 143 -10.83 7.19 20.89
CA ASP A 143 -10.11 6.65 19.73
C ASP A 143 -8.87 7.47 19.30
N GLY A 144 -8.42 8.41 20.15
CA GLY A 144 -7.19 9.18 19.97
C GLY A 144 -6.06 8.73 20.90
N LEU A 145 -4.91 9.41 20.82
CA LEU A 145 -3.78 9.15 21.71
C LEU A 145 -4.04 9.74 23.11
N SER A 146 -3.56 9.07 24.16
CA SER A 146 -3.48 9.71 25.48
C SER A 146 -2.41 10.81 25.47
N ALA A 147 -2.56 11.81 26.33
CA ALA A 147 -1.54 12.85 26.49
C ALA A 147 -0.19 12.29 26.98
N GLU A 148 -0.21 11.13 27.66
CA GLU A 148 1.00 10.41 28.05
C GLU A 148 1.67 9.72 26.86
N ALA A 149 0.90 8.98 26.05
CA ALA A 149 1.43 8.32 24.85
C ALA A 149 1.98 9.34 23.85
N TRP A 150 1.30 10.47 23.67
CA TRP A 150 1.79 11.55 22.80
C TRP A 150 3.11 12.15 23.30
N ARG A 151 3.25 12.41 24.60
CA ARG A 151 4.53 12.86 25.17
C ARG A 151 5.62 11.81 24.98
N GLY A 152 5.33 10.54 25.26
CA GLY A 152 6.28 9.44 25.03
C GLY A 152 6.75 9.35 23.57
N LEU A 153 5.85 9.50 22.60
CA LEU A 153 6.23 9.53 21.18
C LEU A 153 7.12 10.72 20.82
N ARG A 154 6.92 11.88 21.44
CA ARG A 154 7.80 13.04 21.25
C ARG A 154 9.18 12.82 21.88
N ASP A 155 9.21 12.21 23.06
CA ASP A 155 10.45 11.92 23.77
C ASP A 155 11.31 10.87 22.99
N GLU A 156 10.67 9.95 22.26
CA GLU A 156 11.32 8.95 21.40
C GLU A 156 11.67 9.46 19.99
N ALA A 157 11.19 10.63 19.57
CA ALA A 157 11.44 11.16 18.22
C ALA A 157 12.94 11.33 17.88
N PRO A 158 13.82 11.75 18.81
CA PRO A 158 15.26 11.76 18.57
C PRO A 158 15.83 10.36 18.32
N ALA A 159 15.42 9.35 19.11
CA ALA A 159 15.88 7.97 18.93
C ALA A 159 15.45 7.39 17.58
N LEU A 160 14.24 7.70 17.12
CA LEU A 160 13.79 7.36 15.77
C LEU A 160 14.67 8.03 14.70
N THR A 161 15.02 9.30 14.89
CA THR A 161 15.90 10.04 13.97
C THR A 161 17.26 9.36 13.84
N ASP A 162 17.86 8.97 14.96
CA ASP A 162 19.14 8.28 14.99
C ASP A 162 19.06 6.91 14.28
N LEU A 163 17.99 6.14 14.51
CA LEU A 163 17.77 4.86 13.82
C LEU A 163 17.61 5.04 12.30
N CYS A 164 16.85 6.04 11.87
CA CYS A 164 16.73 6.36 10.45
C CYS A 164 18.09 6.74 9.83
N GLN A 165 18.90 7.53 10.54
CA GLN A 165 20.24 7.90 10.09
C GLN A 165 21.19 6.70 10.01
N GLN A 166 21.10 5.75 10.95
CA GLN A 166 21.86 4.50 10.90
C GLN A 166 21.50 3.68 9.64
N LEU A 167 20.21 3.56 9.32
CA LEU A 167 19.76 2.85 8.11
C LEU A 167 20.23 3.53 6.82
N VAL A 168 20.20 4.86 6.77
CA VAL A 168 20.75 5.63 5.64
C VAL A 168 22.26 5.39 5.52
N SER A 169 22.99 5.43 6.63
CA SER A 169 24.45 5.26 6.67
C SER A 169 24.89 3.83 6.34
N ALA A 170 24.06 2.83 6.63
CA ALA A 170 24.29 1.44 6.27
C ALA A 170 24.17 1.17 4.75
N GLY A 171 23.73 2.16 3.97
CA GLY A 171 23.63 2.05 2.51
C GLY A 171 22.51 1.12 2.03
N VAL A 172 21.50 0.84 2.87
CA VAL A 172 20.35 0.03 2.48
C VAL A 172 19.56 0.79 1.40
N PRO A 173 19.41 0.24 0.18
CA PRO A 173 18.70 0.92 -0.88
C PRO A 173 17.24 1.21 -0.49
N GLN A 174 16.76 2.41 -0.83
CA GLN A 174 15.37 2.76 -0.64
C GLN A 174 14.51 2.10 -1.73
N SER A 175 13.38 1.53 -1.33
CA SER A 175 12.43 0.83 -2.20
C SER A 175 11.00 1.24 -1.87
N LEU A 176 10.07 0.91 -2.77
CA LEU A 176 8.65 0.91 -2.47
C LEU A 176 8.32 -0.08 -1.34
N HIS A 177 7.40 0.32 -0.47
CA HIS A 177 6.78 -0.53 0.55
C HIS A 177 5.27 -0.49 0.34
N HIS A 178 4.62 -1.66 0.33
CA HIS A 178 3.17 -1.77 0.09
C HIS A 178 2.34 -1.05 1.17
N GLY A 179 2.81 -1.02 2.42
CA GLY A 179 2.12 -0.35 3.54
C GLY A 179 0.91 -1.09 4.11
N ASP A 180 0.52 -2.22 3.51
CA ASP A 180 -0.63 -3.04 3.93
C ASP A 180 -0.51 -4.49 3.39
N PHE A 181 0.71 -5.04 3.41
CA PHE A 181 0.99 -6.37 2.86
C PHE A 181 0.59 -7.47 3.85
N HIS A 182 -0.62 -7.99 3.71
CA HIS A 182 -1.16 -9.07 4.53
C HIS A 182 -2.03 -10.02 3.69
N ASP A 183 -2.41 -11.14 4.29
CA ASP A 183 -3.13 -12.26 3.66
C ASP A 183 -4.44 -11.94 2.91
N ALA A 184 -5.08 -10.80 3.15
CA ALA A 184 -6.29 -10.40 2.42
C ALA A 184 -6.06 -9.37 1.32
N ASN A 185 -4.83 -8.87 1.20
CA ASN A 185 -4.38 -8.04 0.08
C ASN A 185 -3.44 -8.79 -0.86
N THR A 186 -3.22 -10.09 -0.61
CA THR A 186 -2.48 -10.98 -1.49
C THR A 186 -3.39 -12.09 -1.99
N PHE A 187 -3.10 -12.59 -3.20
CA PHE A 187 -3.84 -13.63 -3.90
C PHE A 187 -2.90 -14.79 -4.23
#